data_AF-A0A2G9PFL0-F1
#
_entry.id   AF-A0A2G9PFL0-F1
#
_cell.length_a   1.000
_cell.length_b   1.000
_cell.length_c   1.000
_cell.angle_alpha   90.00
_cell.angle_beta   90.00
_cell.angle_gamma   90.00
#
_symmetry.space_group_name_H-M   'P 1'
#
loop_
_entity.id
_entity.type
_entity.pdbx_description
1 polymer ?
#
loop_
_entity_poly.entity_id
_entity_poly.type
_entity_poly.pdbx_seq_one_letter_code
_entity_poly.pdbx_strand_id
1 'polypeptide(L)'
;MTRRRELLLIGILLAFLLLFALAPRGSSEITRENAVALVSSDLQPLIDGGALVSFQSVSKSSSTVWTAEVRIVEDPYSRCPRVFKRYYTFSPFGYRPETIIDNCQVRPPIVYPEEALIAAGKDPLVAAMPQAKGCAVLLKDYRASDALAYCPWFAEEQFTSFVASLPDSAWVTQWVSGNAVTFVALDSNGAVLKKS
;
A
#
# COMPACT_ATOMS: atom_id res chain seq x y z
N MET A 1 71.99 11.98 -7.98
CA MET A 1 71.04 12.66 -7.05
C MET A 1 69.56 12.53 -7.45
N THR A 2 69.23 12.00 -8.63
CA THR A 2 67.88 11.90 -9.22
C THR A 2 67.00 10.81 -8.61
N ARG A 3 67.54 9.61 -8.37
CA ARG A 3 66.77 8.43 -7.90
C ARG A 3 66.11 8.60 -6.51
N ARG A 4 66.75 9.35 -5.61
CA ARG A 4 66.18 9.65 -4.28
C ARG A 4 65.02 10.65 -4.35
N ARG A 5 65.04 11.57 -5.33
CA ARG A 5 63.95 12.53 -5.54
C ARG A 5 62.73 11.86 -6.15
N GLU A 6 62.93 10.94 -7.09
CA GLU A 6 61.84 10.16 -7.69
C GLU A 6 61.11 9.29 -6.67
N LEU A 7 61.84 8.58 -5.80
CA LEU A 7 61.24 7.78 -4.72
C LEU A 7 60.45 8.64 -3.73
N LEU A 8 60.92 9.85 -3.43
CA LEU A 8 60.27 10.77 -2.51
C LEU A 8 58.99 11.36 -3.10
N LEU A 9 58.99 11.69 -4.40
CA LEU A 9 57.80 12.14 -5.13
C LEU A 9 56.74 11.04 -5.24
N ILE A 10 57.16 9.79 -5.51
CA ILE A 10 56.26 8.63 -5.54
C ILE A 10 55.65 8.39 -4.15
N GLY A 11 56.45 8.51 -3.08
CA GLY A 11 55.96 8.39 -1.71
C GLY A 11 54.91 9.45 -1.35
N ILE A 12 55.13 10.71 -1.75
CA ILE A 12 54.16 11.80 -1.53
C ILE A 12 52.88 11.55 -2.33
N LEU A 13 52.98 11.11 -3.59
CA LEU A 13 51.83 10.80 -4.43
C LEU A 13 50.98 9.67 -3.84
N LEU A 14 51.62 8.60 -3.38
CA LEU A 14 50.94 7.47 -2.72
C LEU A 14 50.24 7.91 -1.42
N ALA A 15 50.88 8.76 -0.62
CA ALA A 15 50.26 9.30 0.59
C ALA A 15 49.02 10.14 0.26
N PHE A 16 49.08 10.98 -0.78
CA PHE A 16 47.92 11.76 -1.25
C PHE A 16 46.79 10.87 -1.78
N LEU A 17 47.11 9.82 -2.54
CA LEU A 17 46.11 8.88 -3.04
C LEU A 17 45.45 8.07 -1.91
N LEU A 18 46.22 7.67 -0.89
CA LEU A 18 45.66 7.02 0.30
C LEU A 18 44.71 7.97 1.05
N LEU A 19 45.11 9.23 1.25
CA LEU A 19 44.26 10.23 1.91
C LEU A 19 42.96 10.48 1.14
N PHE A 20 42.99 10.46 -0.19
CA PHE A 20 41.77 10.55 -1.02
C PHE A 20 40.90 9.29 -0.96
N ALA A 21 41.49 8.10 -0.85
CA ALA A 21 40.75 6.85 -0.69
C ALA A 21 40.11 6.71 0.70
N LEU A 22 40.74 7.29 1.72
CA LEU A 22 40.28 7.36 3.11
C LEU A 22 39.39 8.56 3.41
N ALA A 23 39.26 9.52 2.47
CA ALA A 23 38.29 10.59 2.59
C ALA A 23 36.89 9.96 2.73
N PRO A 24 36.11 10.30 3.77
CA PRO A 24 34.77 9.80 3.92
C PRO A 24 34.01 10.21 2.66
N ARG A 25 33.69 9.22 1.82
CA ARG A 25 32.77 9.43 0.70
C ARG A 25 31.51 9.96 1.35
N GLY A 26 31.16 11.22 1.05
CA GLY A 26 29.92 11.82 1.54
C GLY A 26 28.80 10.80 1.32
N SER A 27 28.04 10.50 2.38
CA SER A 27 26.95 9.53 2.29
C SER A 27 26.14 9.86 1.04
N SER A 28 26.06 8.93 0.09
CA SER A 28 25.24 9.11 -1.11
C SER A 28 23.89 9.63 -0.67
N GLU A 29 23.55 10.87 -1.04
CA GLU A 29 22.28 11.45 -0.63
C GLU A 29 21.17 10.49 -1.06
N ILE A 30 20.34 10.07 -0.12
CA ILE A 30 19.19 9.23 -0.43
C ILE A 30 18.33 10.04 -1.42
N THR A 31 18.02 9.45 -2.56
CA THR A 31 17.04 9.99 -3.51
C THR A 31 15.66 9.42 -3.19
N ARG A 32 14.61 10.00 -3.79
CA ARG A 32 13.25 9.47 -3.65
C ARG A 32 13.15 8.03 -4.14
N GLU A 33 13.81 7.73 -5.25
CA GLU A 33 13.82 6.42 -5.90
C GLU A 33 14.50 5.39 -4.99
N ASN A 34 15.63 5.76 -4.39
CA ASN A 34 16.32 4.91 -3.41
C ASN A 34 15.49 4.70 -2.15
N ALA A 35 14.77 5.73 -1.68
CA ALA A 35 13.87 5.62 -0.54
C ALA A 35 12.72 4.65 -0.80
N VAL A 36 12.07 4.76 -1.98
CA VAL A 36 11.03 3.83 -2.42
C VAL A 36 11.58 2.41 -2.52
N ALA A 37 12.72 2.22 -3.18
CA ALA A 37 13.33 0.90 -3.37
C ALA A 37 13.65 0.22 -2.03
N LEU A 38 14.19 0.97 -1.06
CA LEU A 38 14.51 0.43 0.27
C LEU A 38 13.26 0.00 1.03
N VAL A 39 12.19 0.81 0.98
CA VAL A 39 10.91 0.46 1.62
C VAL A 39 10.24 -0.72 0.91
N SER A 40 10.24 -0.75 -0.42
CA SER A 40 9.74 -1.89 -1.19
C SER A 40 10.48 -3.17 -0.85
N SER A 41 11.81 -3.11 -0.66
CA SER A 41 12.60 -4.27 -0.25
C SER A 41 12.23 -4.78 1.16
N ASP A 42 11.95 -3.88 2.12
CA ASP A 42 11.47 -4.27 3.46
C ASP A 42 10.07 -4.91 3.41
N LEU A 43 9.23 -4.45 2.48
CA LEU A 43 7.85 -4.92 2.32
C LEU A 43 7.72 -6.13 1.40
N GLN A 44 8.77 -6.52 0.69
CA GLN A 44 8.75 -7.63 -0.27
C GLN A 44 8.19 -8.93 0.32
N PRO A 45 8.53 -9.36 1.56
CA PRO A 45 7.95 -10.55 2.14
C PRO A 45 6.41 -10.50 2.30
N LEU A 46 5.86 -9.30 2.56
CA LEU A 46 4.40 -9.11 2.65
C LEU A 46 3.76 -9.12 1.26
N ILE A 47 4.42 -8.50 0.28
CA ILE A 47 3.97 -8.48 -1.13
C ILE A 47 3.93 -9.90 -1.69
N ASP A 48 4.99 -10.69 -1.47
CA ASP A 48 5.07 -12.10 -1.88
C ASP A 48 4.00 -12.95 -1.18
N GLY A 49 3.62 -12.56 0.04
CA GLY A 49 2.48 -13.13 0.78
C GLY A 49 1.10 -12.70 0.27
N GLY A 50 1.02 -11.84 -0.75
CA GLY A 50 -0.23 -11.38 -1.36
C GLY A 50 -0.80 -10.09 -0.77
N ALA A 51 -0.06 -9.36 0.07
CA ALA A 51 -0.51 -8.08 0.58
C ALA A 51 -0.48 -6.98 -0.51
N LEU A 52 -1.45 -6.07 -0.47
CA LEU A 52 -1.42 -4.86 -1.29
C LEU A 52 -0.68 -3.75 -0.55
N VAL A 53 0.24 -3.09 -1.26
CA VAL A 53 1.08 -2.03 -0.72
C VAL A 53 0.89 -0.75 -1.53
N SER A 54 0.61 0.35 -0.84
CA SER A 54 0.40 1.67 -1.45
C SER A 54 1.22 2.73 -0.72
N PHE A 55 2.11 3.41 -1.46
CA PHE A 55 2.83 4.58 -0.95
C PHE A 55 1.87 5.78 -0.92
N GLN A 56 1.59 6.27 0.29
CA GLN A 56 0.75 7.45 0.51
C GLN A 56 1.57 8.73 0.37
N SER A 57 2.81 8.71 0.87
CA SER A 57 3.75 9.81 0.70
C SER A 57 5.19 9.33 0.75
N VAL A 58 6.07 10.01 0.02
CA VAL A 58 7.53 9.88 0.13
C VAL A 58 8.10 11.28 0.00
N SER A 59 8.68 11.80 1.08
CA SER A 59 9.10 13.19 1.17
C SER A 59 10.39 13.33 1.97
N LYS A 60 11.12 14.41 1.71
CA LYS A 60 12.28 14.81 2.50
C LYS A 60 11.83 15.93 3.43
N SER A 61 12.03 15.78 4.74
CA SER A 61 11.85 16.89 5.67
C SER A 61 12.85 17.99 5.36
N SER A 62 12.54 19.22 5.77
CA SER A 62 13.20 20.47 5.36
C SER A 62 14.70 20.60 5.66
N SER A 63 15.41 19.56 6.12
CA SER A 63 16.88 19.61 6.14
C SER A 63 17.63 18.30 5.88
N THR A 64 17.17 17.10 6.23
CA THR A 64 18.04 15.89 6.01
C THR A 64 17.33 14.53 5.99
N VAL A 65 16.10 14.41 6.52
CA VAL A 65 15.50 13.11 6.79
C VAL A 65 14.43 12.80 5.76
N TRP A 66 14.63 11.74 4.99
CA TRP A 66 13.55 11.16 4.19
C TRP A 66 12.56 10.47 5.11
N THR A 67 11.29 10.53 4.72
CA THR A 67 10.18 9.82 5.35
C THR A 67 9.28 9.23 4.27
N ALA A 68 8.69 8.07 4.55
CA ALA A 68 7.66 7.48 3.70
C ALA A 68 6.49 6.98 4.54
N GLU A 69 5.27 7.23 4.08
CA GLU A 69 4.06 6.63 4.63
C GLU A 69 3.56 5.59 3.64
N VAL A 70 3.39 4.36 4.13
CA VAL A 70 2.93 3.24 3.33
C VAL A 70 1.72 2.60 3.99
N ARG A 71 0.68 2.36 3.20
CA ARG A 71 -0.50 1.58 3.59
C ARG A 71 -0.32 0.14 3.09
N ILE A 72 -0.58 -0.81 3.98
CA ILE A 72 -0.44 -2.24 3.75
C ILE A 72 -1.78 -2.89 4.04
N VAL A 73 -2.26 -3.72 3.12
CA VAL A 73 -3.49 -4.48 3.25
C VAL A 73 -3.18 -5.96 3.14
N GLU A 74 -3.30 -6.69 4.24
CA GLU A 74 -3.20 -8.16 4.25
C GLU A 74 -4.58 -8.75 3.94
N ASP A 75 -4.59 -9.86 3.19
CA ASP A 75 -5.81 -10.54 2.72
C ASP A 75 -6.85 -9.57 2.10
N PRO A 76 -6.43 -8.74 1.12
CA PRO A 76 -7.16 -7.57 0.62
C PRO A 76 -8.56 -7.88 0.09
N TYR A 77 -8.77 -9.07 -0.44
CA TYR A 77 -10.03 -9.50 -1.04
C TYR A 77 -10.85 -10.41 -0.14
N SER A 78 -10.46 -10.59 1.13
CA SER A 78 -11.18 -11.46 2.06
C SER A 78 -12.37 -10.74 2.72
N ARG A 79 -13.12 -11.46 3.56
CA ARG A 79 -14.14 -10.87 4.45
C ARG A 79 -13.54 -10.16 5.67
N CYS A 80 -12.25 -10.32 5.91
CA CYS A 80 -11.55 -9.74 7.04
C CYS A 80 -10.14 -9.28 6.67
N PRO A 81 -10.03 -8.34 5.70
CA PRO A 81 -8.75 -7.71 5.41
C PRO A 81 -8.22 -6.99 6.66
N ARG A 82 -6.90 -6.96 6.80
CA ARG A 82 -6.21 -6.19 7.85
C ARG A 82 -5.47 -5.03 7.21
N VAL A 83 -5.54 -3.87 7.83
CA VAL A 83 -4.94 -2.64 7.30
C VAL A 83 -3.96 -2.07 8.32
N PHE A 84 -2.74 -1.85 7.85
CA PHE A 84 -1.67 -1.22 8.60
C PHE A 84 -1.14 -0.02 7.84
N LYS A 85 -0.61 0.94 8.59
CA LYS A 85 0.29 1.94 8.08
C LYS A 85 1.68 1.72 8.66
N ARG A 86 2.71 1.97 7.86
CA ARG A 86 4.09 2.08 8.33
C ARG A 86 4.63 3.45 7.97
N TYR A 87 5.16 4.13 8.97
CA TYR A 87 5.84 5.41 8.84
C TYR A 87 7.34 5.16 8.89
N TYR A 88 8.00 5.20 7.75
CA TYR A 88 9.44 4.99 7.62
C TYR A 88 10.22 6.27 7.84
N THR A 89 11.35 6.15 8.52
CA THR A 89 12.42 7.15 8.60
C THR A 89 13.69 6.53 8.03
N PHE A 90 14.50 7.28 7.27
CA PHE A 90 15.66 6.72 6.56
C PHE A 90 17.01 7.03 7.22
N SER A 91 17.03 7.79 8.31
CA SER A 91 18.24 8.10 9.07
C SER A 91 17.94 8.21 10.58
N PRO A 92 18.18 7.14 11.37
CA PRO A 92 18.46 5.76 10.93
C PRO A 92 17.25 5.12 10.22
N PHE A 93 17.50 4.08 9.42
CA PHE A 93 16.41 3.33 8.77
C PHE A 93 15.58 2.56 9.81
N GLY A 94 14.28 2.80 9.80
CA GLY A 94 13.32 2.13 10.68
C GLY A 94 11.90 2.54 10.35
N TYR A 95 10.94 1.93 11.03
CA TYR A 95 9.53 2.30 10.88
C TYR A 95 8.76 2.25 12.20
N ARG A 96 7.71 3.07 12.27
CA ARG A 96 6.65 2.99 13.28
C ARG A 96 5.40 2.36 12.64
N PRO A 97 4.91 1.21 13.11
CA PRO A 97 3.65 0.66 12.65
C PRO A 97 2.48 1.38 13.30
N GLU A 98 1.37 1.46 12.57
CA GLU A 98 0.09 1.93 13.06
C GLU A 98 -1.00 1.02 12.51
N THR A 99 -1.76 0.42 13.41
CA THR A 99 -2.87 -0.46 13.06
C THR A 99 -4.10 0.39 12.76
N ILE A 100 -4.68 0.22 11.58
CA ILE A 100 -5.94 0.86 11.19
C ILE A 100 -7.09 -0.13 11.37
N ILE A 101 -6.93 -1.35 10.88
CA ILE A 101 -7.90 -2.45 11.01
C ILE A 101 -7.13 -3.72 11.37
N ASP A 102 -7.26 -4.22 12.60
CA ASP A 102 -6.65 -5.49 13.03
C ASP A 102 -7.63 -6.62 13.29
N ASN A 103 -8.92 -6.31 13.35
CA ASN A 103 -9.97 -7.25 13.70
C ASN A 103 -11.12 -7.10 12.69
N CYS A 104 -11.93 -8.15 12.52
CA CYS A 104 -13.07 -8.17 11.60
C CYS A 104 -14.25 -7.31 12.10
N GLN A 105 -13.97 -6.19 12.75
CA GLN A 105 -14.95 -5.21 13.19
C GLN A 105 -14.87 -3.95 12.35
N VAL A 106 -16.03 -3.36 12.14
CA VAL A 106 -16.18 -2.09 11.42
C VAL A 106 -16.55 -1.05 12.43
N ARG A 107 -15.90 0.12 12.35
CA ARG A 107 -16.28 1.30 13.13
C ARG A 107 -16.93 2.30 12.19
N PRO A 108 -18.23 2.58 12.35
CA PRO A 108 -18.86 3.66 11.61
C PRO A 108 -18.20 5.02 11.92
N PRO A 109 -18.10 5.94 10.94
CA PRO A 109 -18.46 5.75 9.54
C PRO A 109 -17.42 4.92 8.77
N ILE A 110 -17.86 4.20 7.73
CA ILE A 110 -16.98 3.51 6.79
C ILE A 110 -16.17 4.56 6.01
N VAL A 111 -14.85 4.50 6.17
CA VAL A 111 -13.88 5.37 5.50
C VAL A 111 -13.07 4.58 4.47
N TYR A 112 -12.80 3.30 4.72
CA TYR A 112 -11.96 2.47 3.86
C TYR A 112 -12.77 1.40 3.09
N PRO A 113 -12.34 1.01 1.87
CA PRO A 113 -12.92 -0.12 1.15
C PRO A 113 -12.99 -1.42 1.97
N GLU A 114 -11.96 -1.65 2.78
CA GLU A 114 -11.80 -2.83 3.64
C GLU A 114 -12.86 -2.87 4.75
N GLU A 115 -13.27 -1.72 5.27
CA GLU A 115 -14.39 -1.64 6.23
C GLU A 115 -15.71 -2.00 5.56
N ALA A 116 -15.92 -1.57 4.30
CA ALA A 116 -17.09 -1.99 3.52
C ALA A 116 -17.08 -3.50 3.23
N LEU A 117 -15.91 -4.07 2.93
CA LEU A 117 -15.75 -5.53 2.78
C LEU A 117 -16.09 -6.29 4.06
N ILE A 118 -15.62 -5.82 5.22
CA ILE A 118 -15.93 -6.45 6.51
C ILE A 118 -17.43 -6.34 6.83
N ALA A 119 -18.04 -5.17 6.59
CA ALA A 119 -19.47 -4.96 6.82
C ALA A 119 -20.32 -5.85 5.91
N ALA A 120 -20.06 -5.83 4.60
CA ALA A 120 -20.79 -6.66 3.62
C ALA A 120 -20.52 -8.16 3.82
N GLY A 121 -19.30 -8.53 4.26
CA GLY A 121 -18.91 -9.90 4.55
C GLY A 121 -19.73 -10.57 5.66
N LYS A 122 -20.41 -9.77 6.51
CA LYS A 122 -21.34 -10.23 7.54
C LYS A 122 -22.75 -10.51 7.00
N ASP A 123 -23.09 -10.03 5.79
CA ASP A 123 -24.39 -10.33 5.19
C ASP A 123 -24.51 -11.85 4.94
N PRO A 124 -25.65 -12.50 5.29
CA PRO A 124 -25.82 -13.94 5.12
C PRO A 124 -25.60 -14.45 3.70
N LEU A 125 -25.94 -13.66 2.66
CA LEU A 125 -25.71 -14.06 1.26
C LEU A 125 -24.22 -14.19 0.99
N VAL A 126 -23.44 -13.19 1.42
CA VAL A 126 -22.00 -13.19 1.26
C VAL A 126 -21.35 -14.25 2.14
N ALA A 127 -21.76 -14.39 3.41
CA ALA A 127 -21.20 -15.35 4.36
C ALA A 127 -21.36 -16.80 3.88
N ALA A 128 -22.46 -17.11 3.18
CA ALA A 128 -22.73 -18.44 2.63
C ALA A 128 -21.88 -18.80 1.40
N MET A 129 -21.21 -17.82 0.75
CA MET A 129 -20.38 -18.08 -0.43
C MET A 129 -19.08 -18.82 -0.05
N PRO A 130 -18.74 -19.97 -0.65
CA PRO A 130 -17.47 -20.62 -0.37
C PRO A 130 -16.29 -19.84 -0.98
N GLN A 131 -15.21 -19.63 -0.21
CA GLN A 131 -13.97 -18.99 -0.71
C GLN A 131 -14.19 -17.65 -1.45
N ALA A 132 -15.17 -16.86 -1.00
CA ALA A 132 -15.54 -15.63 -1.67
C ALA A 132 -14.40 -14.61 -1.66
N LYS A 133 -14.22 -13.93 -2.79
CA LYS A 133 -13.31 -12.78 -2.93
C LYS A 133 -14.14 -11.52 -3.15
N GLY A 134 -13.86 -10.48 -2.39
CA GLY A 134 -14.57 -9.21 -2.40
C GLY A 134 -13.71 -8.07 -2.92
N CYS A 135 -14.33 -7.10 -3.56
CA CYS A 135 -13.80 -5.75 -3.72
C CYS A 135 -14.87 -4.74 -3.31
N ALA A 136 -14.46 -3.52 -2.94
CA ALA A 136 -15.36 -2.46 -2.51
C ALA A 136 -14.99 -1.15 -3.21
N VAL A 137 -16.01 -0.39 -3.58
CA VAL A 137 -15.89 0.92 -4.23
C VAL A 137 -16.87 1.90 -3.61
N LEU A 138 -16.45 3.14 -3.42
CA LEU A 138 -17.34 4.24 -3.07
C LEU A 138 -17.90 4.83 -4.36
N LEU A 139 -19.23 4.92 -4.50
CA LEU A 139 -19.85 5.32 -5.77
C LEU A 139 -19.41 6.72 -6.24
N LYS A 140 -19.29 7.68 -5.32
CA LYS A 140 -18.82 9.03 -5.63
C LYS A 140 -17.44 9.06 -6.31
N ASP A 141 -16.58 8.11 -5.97
CA ASP A 141 -15.21 8.02 -6.46
C ASP A 141 -15.05 6.92 -7.53
N TYR A 142 -16.15 6.31 -7.99
CA TYR A 142 -16.11 5.19 -8.92
C TYR A 142 -15.54 5.60 -10.28
N ARG A 143 -14.49 4.87 -10.67
CA ARG A 143 -13.92 4.88 -12.02
C ARG A 143 -13.69 3.43 -12.43
N ALA A 144 -14.22 3.03 -13.58
CA ALA A 144 -14.11 1.65 -14.07
C ALA A 144 -12.66 1.17 -14.17
N SER A 145 -11.74 2.03 -14.64
CA SER A 145 -10.31 1.74 -14.71
C SER A 145 -9.72 1.38 -13.35
N ASP A 146 -10.10 2.12 -12.31
CA ASP A 146 -9.52 2.00 -10.98
C ASP A 146 -10.09 0.78 -10.27
N ALA A 147 -11.39 0.52 -10.48
CA ALA A 147 -12.05 -0.70 -10.02
C ALA A 147 -11.45 -1.96 -10.66
N LEU A 148 -11.17 -1.96 -11.97
CA LEU A 148 -10.52 -3.07 -12.66
C LEU A 148 -9.04 -3.25 -12.27
N ALA A 149 -8.32 -2.16 -12.03
CA ALA A 149 -6.94 -2.22 -11.54
C ALA A 149 -6.86 -2.82 -10.13
N TYR A 150 -7.81 -2.47 -9.26
CA TYR A 150 -7.94 -3.04 -7.93
C TYR A 150 -8.51 -4.48 -7.95
N CYS A 151 -9.45 -4.76 -8.84
CA CYS A 151 -10.19 -6.02 -8.92
C CYS A 151 -10.32 -6.47 -10.39
N PRO A 152 -9.37 -7.27 -10.93
CA PRO A 152 -9.38 -7.68 -12.33
C PRO A 152 -10.62 -8.50 -12.76
N TRP A 153 -11.37 -9.06 -11.80
CA TRP A 153 -12.61 -9.80 -12.00
C TRP A 153 -13.88 -8.95 -11.76
N PHE A 154 -13.76 -7.63 -11.84
CA PHE A 154 -14.89 -6.72 -11.67
C PHE A 154 -15.91 -6.88 -12.81
N ALA A 155 -17.19 -7.01 -12.47
CA ALA A 155 -18.28 -7.22 -13.41
C ALA A 155 -18.97 -5.87 -13.73
N GLU A 156 -18.30 -5.04 -14.52
CA GLU A 156 -18.67 -3.63 -14.77
C GLU A 156 -20.12 -3.43 -15.27
N GLU A 157 -20.57 -4.25 -16.23
CA GLU A 157 -21.94 -4.12 -16.79
C GLU A 157 -23.02 -4.40 -15.74
N GLN A 158 -22.81 -5.45 -14.92
CA GLN A 158 -23.72 -5.83 -13.84
C GLN A 158 -23.68 -4.79 -12.73
N PHE A 159 -22.47 -4.30 -12.40
CA PHE A 159 -22.26 -3.24 -11.42
C PHE A 159 -23.01 -1.96 -11.82
N THR A 160 -22.85 -1.49 -13.04
CA THR A 160 -23.51 -0.27 -13.55
C THR A 160 -25.03 -0.36 -13.42
N SER A 161 -25.59 -1.53 -13.76
CA SER A 161 -27.02 -1.80 -13.62
C SER A 161 -27.46 -1.84 -12.15
N PHE A 162 -26.63 -2.43 -11.28
CA PHE A 162 -26.91 -2.53 -9.84
C PHE A 162 -26.93 -1.15 -9.16
N VAL A 163 -26.04 -0.24 -9.54
CA VAL A 163 -25.83 1.04 -8.84
C VAL A 163 -26.72 2.18 -9.31
N ALA A 164 -27.46 2.02 -10.41
CA ALA A 164 -28.26 3.07 -11.04
C ALA A 164 -29.27 3.80 -10.13
N SER A 165 -29.64 3.20 -9.00
CA SER A 165 -30.62 3.74 -8.05
C SER A 165 -30.03 4.05 -6.66
N LEU A 166 -28.71 4.03 -6.51
CA LEU A 166 -28.03 4.21 -5.22
C LEU A 166 -27.52 5.64 -5.07
N PRO A 167 -27.45 6.17 -3.83
CA PRO A 167 -26.83 7.46 -3.59
C PRO A 167 -25.30 7.38 -3.78
N ASP A 168 -24.68 8.47 -4.25
CA ASP A 168 -23.22 8.54 -4.47
C ASP A 168 -22.40 8.24 -3.21
N SER A 169 -22.96 8.46 -2.02
CA SER A 169 -22.30 8.14 -0.74
C SER A 169 -22.33 6.64 -0.40
N ALA A 170 -22.95 5.80 -1.21
CA ALA A 170 -23.01 4.37 -0.96
C ALA A 170 -21.66 3.70 -1.23
N TRP A 171 -21.27 2.82 -0.31
CA TRP A 171 -20.22 1.84 -0.53
C TRP A 171 -20.83 0.63 -1.20
N VAL A 172 -20.26 0.18 -2.32
CA VAL A 172 -20.74 -0.99 -3.04
C VAL A 172 -19.64 -2.03 -3.08
N THR A 173 -19.97 -3.23 -2.62
CA THR A 173 -19.08 -4.38 -2.67
C THR A 173 -19.54 -5.35 -3.75
N GLN A 174 -18.57 -5.94 -4.46
CA GLN A 174 -18.80 -7.08 -5.34
C GLN A 174 -18.07 -8.29 -4.74
N TRP A 175 -18.79 -9.40 -4.62
CA TRP A 175 -18.28 -10.69 -4.15
C TRP A 175 -18.36 -11.72 -5.27
N VAL A 176 -17.28 -12.49 -5.44
CA VAL A 176 -17.23 -13.57 -6.42
C VAL A 176 -16.88 -14.90 -5.75
N SER A 177 -17.55 -15.98 -6.17
CA SER A 177 -17.27 -17.36 -5.76
C SER A 177 -17.59 -18.29 -6.93
N GLY A 178 -16.56 -18.80 -7.60
CA GLY A 178 -16.74 -19.51 -8.86
C GLY A 178 -17.35 -18.59 -9.92
N ASN A 179 -18.53 -18.95 -10.45
CA ASN A 179 -19.27 -18.13 -11.43
C ASN A 179 -20.34 -17.23 -10.79
N ALA A 180 -20.54 -17.32 -9.47
CA ALA A 180 -21.52 -16.49 -8.78
C ALA A 180 -20.93 -15.11 -8.49
N VAL A 181 -21.73 -14.07 -8.76
CA VAL A 181 -21.42 -12.67 -8.43
C VAL A 181 -22.56 -12.14 -7.56
N THR A 182 -22.21 -11.50 -6.44
CA THR A 182 -23.16 -10.89 -5.51
C THR A 182 -22.72 -9.46 -5.24
N PHE A 183 -23.67 -8.52 -5.29
CA PHE A 183 -23.42 -7.14 -4.94
C PHE A 183 -24.12 -6.79 -3.63
N VAL A 184 -23.44 -6.03 -2.77
CA VAL A 184 -24.03 -5.48 -1.55
C VAL A 184 -23.68 -4.01 -1.46
N ALA A 185 -24.71 -3.16 -1.45
CA ALA A 185 -24.60 -1.73 -1.22
C ALA A 185 -24.84 -1.42 0.26
N LEU A 186 -24.00 -0.57 0.82
CA LEU A 186 -24.02 -0.12 2.20
C LEU A 186 -24.08 1.41 2.24
N ASP A 187 -24.71 1.97 3.26
CA ASP A 187 -24.53 3.37 3.61
C ASP A 187 -23.20 3.60 4.36
N SER A 188 -22.91 4.85 4.73
CA SER A 188 -21.70 5.20 5.48
C SER A 188 -21.64 4.58 6.88
N ASN A 189 -22.77 4.10 7.44
CA ASN A 189 -22.81 3.44 8.73
C ASN A 189 -22.70 1.91 8.62
N GLY A 190 -22.64 1.38 7.40
CA GLY A 190 -22.63 -0.06 7.13
C GLY A 190 -24.01 -0.71 7.11
N ALA A 191 -25.10 0.07 7.05
CA ALA A 191 -26.44 -0.47 6.86
C ALA A 191 -26.65 -0.85 5.39
N VAL A 192 -27.22 -2.04 5.16
CA VAL A 192 -27.49 -2.53 3.80
C VAL A 192 -28.59 -1.71 3.13
N LEU A 193 -28.27 -1.12 1.99
CA LEU A 193 -29.19 -0.35 1.14
C LEU A 193 -29.83 -1.23 0.06
N LYS A 194 -29.04 -2.14 -0.54
CA LYS A 194 -29.46 -2.98 -1.67
C LYS A 194 -28.55 -4.20 -1.78
N LYS A 195 -29.08 -5.31 -2.30
CA LYS A 195 -28.32 -6.53 -2.62
C LYS A 195 -28.88 -7.26 -3.84
N SER A 196 -28.05 -8.06 -4.51
CA SER A 196 -28.41 -8.88 -5.68
C SER A 196 -27.73 -10.24 -5.65
#